data_AF-A0A968M0K8-F1
#
_entry.id   AF-A0A968M0K8-F1
#
_cell.length_a   1.000
_cell.length_b   1.000
_cell.length_c   1.000
_cell.angle_alpha   90.00
_cell.angle_beta   90.00
_cell.angle_gamma   90.00
#
_symmetry.space_group_name_H-M   'P 1'
#
loop_
_entity.id
_entity.type
_entity.pdbx_description
1 polymer ?
#
loop_
_entity_poly.entity_id
_entity_poly.type
_entity_poly.pdbx_seq_one_letter_code
_entity_poly.pdbx_strand_id
1 'polypeptide(L)'
;MNTKLVESLVQVINSLSSEEKKLLEEKLKPQSDWEETLERIQARRKKIHARRGGKPFKPSVTEIIHQMREERDEQLMQACLPQDEEQ
;
A
#
# COMPACT_ATOMS: atom_id res chain seq x y z
N MET A 1 2.57 20.52 -24.68
CA MET A 1 1.31 20.21 -23.97
C MET A 1 0.17 20.87 -24.73
N ASN A 2 -0.90 20.14 -25.08
CA ASN A 2 -1.99 20.69 -25.89
C ASN A 2 -2.99 21.42 -24.99
N THR A 3 -2.78 22.72 -24.79
CA THR A 3 -3.53 23.55 -23.83
C THR A 3 -5.00 23.72 -24.20
N LYS A 4 -5.31 23.82 -25.51
CA LYS A 4 -6.69 23.92 -26.01
C LYS A 4 -7.52 22.69 -25.65
N LEU A 5 -6.93 21.50 -25.79
CA LEU A 5 -7.59 20.25 -25.42
C LEU A 5 -7.92 20.20 -23.92
N VAL A 6 -6.97 20.64 -23.08
CA VAL A 6 -7.15 20.66 -21.62
C VAL A 6 -8.25 21.65 -21.22
N GLU A 7 -8.27 22.84 -21.80
CA GLU A 7 -9.31 23.84 -21.56
C GLU A 7 -10.70 23.34 -21.96
N SER A 8 -10.82 22.69 -23.11
CA SER A 8 -12.09 22.09 -23.55
C SER A 8 -12.55 20.98 -22.60
N LEU A 9 -11.65 20.13 -22.10
CA LEU A 9 -12.00 19.09 -21.13
C LEU A 9 -12.50 19.69 -19.81
N VAL A 10 -11.86 20.76 -19.32
CA VAL A 10 -12.28 21.46 -18.10
C VAL A 10 -13.68 22.04 -18.25
N GLN A 11 -14.00 22.65 -19.40
CA GLN A 11 -15.35 23.15 -19.66
C GLN A 11 -16.40 22.04 -19.64
N VAL A 12 -16.11 20.90 -20.29
CA VAL A 12 -17.01 19.75 -20.31
C VAL A 12 -17.23 19.21 -18.89
N ILE A 13 -16.15 19.00 -18.11
CA ILE A 13 -16.25 18.50 -16.73
C ILE A 13 -17.08 19.43 -15.85
N ASN A 14 -16.92 20.75 -16.01
CA ASN A 14 -17.67 21.74 -15.24
C ASN A 14 -19.17 21.74 -15.57
N SER A 15 -19.54 21.38 -16.81
CA SER A 15 -20.92 21.31 -17.27
C SER A 15 -21.69 20.05 -16.84
N LEU A 16 -20.98 19.03 -16.34
CA LEU A 16 -21.58 17.78 -15.87
C LEU A 16 -22.44 17.98 -14.62
N SER A 17 -23.54 17.25 -14.54
CA SER A 17 -24.35 17.11 -13.33
C SER A 17 -23.60 16.36 -12.22
N SER A 18 -24.10 16.40 -10.98
CA SER A 18 -23.50 15.67 -9.85
C SER A 18 -23.44 14.15 -10.08
N GLU A 19 -24.43 13.58 -10.75
CA GLU A 19 -24.45 12.15 -11.07
C GLU A 19 -23.40 11.78 -12.14
N GLU A 20 -23.28 12.60 -13.18
CA GLU A 20 -22.29 12.40 -14.24
C GLU A 20 -20.85 12.63 -13.75
N LYS A 21 -20.63 13.59 -12.83
CA LYS A 21 -19.35 13.77 -12.16
C LYS A 21 -18.97 12.53 -11.35
N LYS A 22 -19.92 11.96 -10.62
CA LYS A 22 -19.70 10.73 -9.84
C LYS A 22 -19.36 9.54 -10.75
N LEU A 23 -20.06 9.40 -11.88
CA LEU A 23 -19.76 8.37 -12.88
C LEU A 23 -18.39 8.58 -13.52
N LEU A 24 -18.04 9.83 -13.84
CA LEU A 24 -16.72 10.18 -14.38
C LEU A 24 -15.61 9.85 -13.37
N GLU A 25 -15.77 10.20 -12.10
CA GLU A 25 -14.83 9.84 -11.04
C GLU A 25 -14.68 8.32 -10.89
N GLU A 26 -15.76 7.55 -11.00
CA GLU A 26 -15.68 6.09 -10.96
C GLU A 26 -14.93 5.50 -12.16
N LYS A 27 -15.06 6.12 -13.34
CA LYS A 27 -14.32 5.72 -14.56
C LYS A 27 -12.86 6.18 -14.55
N LEU A 28 -12.58 7.33 -13.93
CA LEU A 28 -11.25 7.91 -13.79
C LEU A 28 -10.48 7.34 -12.60
N LYS A 29 -11.16 6.74 -11.62
CA LYS A 29 -10.50 5.94 -10.60
C LYS A 29 -9.59 4.97 -11.32
N PRO A 30 -8.28 4.96 -11.02
CA PRO A 30 -7.42 3.90 -11.48
C PRO A 30 -8.14 2.61 -11.10
N GLN A 31 -8.47 1.77 -12.08
CA GLN A 31 -8.74 0.39 -11.73
C GLN A 31 -7.51 -0.02 -10.96
N SER A 32 -7.70 -0.27 -9.66
CA SER A 32 -6.62 -0.82 -8.84
C SER A 32 -6.15 -2.02 -9.62
N ASP A 33 -4.93 -1.95 -10.16
CA ASP A 33 -4.41 -2.96 -11.05
C ASP A 33 -4.07 -4.15 -10.17
N TRP A 34 -5.14 -4.89 -9.85
CA TRP A 34 -5.10 -6.02 -8.96
C TRP A 34 -4.30 -7.13 -9.60
N GLU A 35 -4.23 -7.15 -10.94
CA GLU A 35 -3.36 -8.03 -11.72
C GLU A 35 -1.90 -7.64 -11.51
N GLU A 36 -1.52 -6.37 -11.68
CA GLU A 36 -0.16 -5.88 -11.39
C GLU A 36 0.22 -6.12 -9.92
N THR A 37 -0.70 -5.86 -9.00
CA THR A 37 -0.50 -6.09 -7.57
C THR A 37 -0.29 -7.58 -7.28
N LEU A 38 -1.09 -8.45 -7.90
CA LEU A 38 -0.97 -9.89 -7.79
C LEU A 38 0.37 -10.37 -8.36
N GLU A 39 0.81 -9.86 -9.51
CA GLU A 39 2.10 -10.16 -10.10
C GLU A 39 3.25 -9.77 -9.15
N ARG A 40 3.18 -8.58 -8.56
CA ARG A 40 4.16 -8.11 -7.55
C ARG A 40 4.20 -9.03 -6.34
N ILE A 41 3.05 -9.48 -5.84
CA ILE A 41 2.95 -10.43 -4.72
C ILE A 41 3.60 -11.77 -5.11
N GLN A 42 3.27 -12.31 -6.29
CA GLN A 42 3.84 -13.57 -6.76
C GLN A 42 5.36 -13.50 -6.95
N ALA A 43 5.87 -12.41 -7.52
CA ALA A 43 7.29 -12.17 -7.69
C ALA A 43 8.03 -12.11 -6.34
N ARG A 44 7.44 -11.43 -5.34
CA ARG A 44 7.98 -11.40 -3.97
C ARG A 44 7.98 -12.79 -3.33
N ARG A 45 6.88 -13.54 -3.45
CA ARG A 45 6.79 -14.92 -2.95
C ARG A 45 7.89 -15.81 -3.55
N LYS A 46 8.11 -15.75 -4.87
CA LYS A 46 9.17 -16.50 -5.55
C LYS A 46 10.56 -16.15 -5.01
N LYS A 47 10.85 -14.85 -4.81
CA LYS A 47 12.12 -14.39 -4.22
C LYS A 47 12.32 -14.92 -2.80
N ILE A 48 11.30 -14.85 -1.95
CA ILE A 48 11.35 -15.37 -0.57
C ILE A 48 11.58 -16.88 -0.57
N HIS A 49 10.87 -17.62 -1.43
CA HIS A 49 11.00 -19.07 -1.52
C HIS A 49 12.39 -19.49 -1.99
N ALA A 50 12.95 -18.80 -3.00
CA ALA A 50 14.31 -19.04 -3.50
C ALA A 50 15.38 -18.75 -2.44
N ARG A 51 15.28 -17.62 -1.73
CA ARG A 51 16.19 -17.29 -0.61
C ARG A 51 16.23 -18.37 0.48
N ARG A 52 15.12 -19.08 0.66
CA ARG A 52 14.95 -20.11 1.70
C ARG A 52 15.26 -21.52 1.17
N GLY A 53 15.78 -21.64 -0.06
CA GLY A 53 16.11 -22.92 -0.68
C GLY A 53 14.90 -23.84 -0.81
N GLY A 54 13.70 -23.28 -1.02
CA GLY A 54 12.46 -24.04 -1.08
C GLY A 54 11.89 -24.50 0.27
N LYS A 55 12.56 -24.22 1.39
CA LYS A 55 12.14 -24.70 2.70
C LYS A 55 10.89 -23.95 3.22
N PRO A 56 9.90 -24.65 3.80
CA PRO A 56 8.75 -24.02 4.45
C PRO A 56 9.16 -23.04 5.56
N PHE A 57 8.36 -22.00 5.81
CA PHE A 57 8.61 -21.05 6.91
C PHE A 57 8.30 -21.72 8.22
N LYS A 58 9.36 -22.18 8.88
CA LYS A 58 9.34 -22.86 10.18
C LYS A 58 10.42 -22.22 11.04
N PRO A 59 10.17 -21.02 11.61
CA PRO A 59 11.07 -20.48 12.60
C PRO A 59 11.14 -21.44 13.78
N SER A 60 12.33 -21.58 14.35
CA SER A 60 12.53 -22.32 15.60
C SER A 60 11.79 -21.63 16.75
N VAL A 61 11.48 -22.39 17.81
CA VAL A 61 10.88 -21.83 19.03
C VAL A 61 11.75 -20.69 19.58
N THR A 62 13.08 -20.82 19.50
CA THR A 62 14.03 -19.79 19.93
C THR A 62 13.90 -18.50 19.10
N GLU A 63 13.81 -18.61 17.77
CA GLU A 63 13.60 -17.44 16.90
C GLU A 63 12.26 -16.76 17.16
N ILE A 64 11.20 -17.53 17.42
CA ILE A 64 9.88 -16.99 17.80
C ILE A 64 9.98 -16.21 19.11
N ILE A 65 10.59 -16.81 20.14
CA ILE A 65 10.77 -16.16 21.45
C ILE A 65 11.59 -14.88 21.32
N HIS A 66 12.65 -14.91 20.50
CA HIS A 66 13.48 -13.73 20.27
C HIS A 66 12.66 -12.61 19.62
N GLN A 67 11.95 -12.90 18.53
CA GLN A 67 11.09 -11.93 17.84
C GLN A 67 10.03 -11.33 18.78
N MET A 68 9.37 -12.16 19.60
CA MET A 68 8.38 -11.69 20.57
C MET A 68 8.99 -10.75 21.63
N ARG A 69 10.26 -10.96 22.01
CA ARG A 69 10.96 -10.06 22.95
C ARG A 69 11.25 -8.72 22.29
N GLU A 70 11.79 -8.72 21.08
CA GLU A 70 12.06 -7.48 20.34
C GLU A 70 10.78 -6.64 20.16
N GLU A 71 9.67 -7.28 19.76
CA GLU A 71 8.38 -6.60 19.60
C GLU A 71 7.85 -6.01 20.90
N ARG A 72 7.99 -6.74 22.01
CA ARG A 72 7.58 -6.26 23.34
C ARG A 72 8.49 -5.13 23.81
N ASP A 73 9.79 -5.24 23.60
CA ASP A 73 10.75 -4.23 24.03
C ASP A 73 10.52 -2.92 23.28
N GLU A 74 10.21 -2.97 21.97
CA GLU A 74 9.75 -1.82 21.18
C GLU A 74 8.46 -1.19 21.75
N GLN A 75 7.46 -2.01 22.08
CA GLN A 75 6.22 -1.52 22.70
C GLN A 75 6.47 -0.83 24.05
N LEU A 76 7.35 -1.40 24.87
CA LEU A 76 7.73 -0.81 26.15
C LEU A 76 8.49 0.51 25.95
N MET A 77 9.40 0.58 24.97
CA MET A 77 10.09 1.82 24.62
C MET A 77 9.10 2.90 24.19
N GLN A 78 8.12 2.57 23.34
CA GLN A 78 7.07 3.50 22.92
C GLN A 78 6.15 3.94 24.06
N ALA A 79 5.88 3.06 25.03
CA ALA A 79 5.02 3.37 26.18
C ALA A 79 5.75 4.15 27.28
N CYS A 80 7.06 3.94 27.43
CA CYS A 80 7.87 4.56 28.47
C CYS A 80 8.56 5.87 28.03
N LEU A 81 8.70 6.10 26.72
CA LEU A 81 9.16 7.37 26.18
C LEU A 81 7.95 8.27 25.91
N PRO A 82 7.91 9.50 26.47
CA PRO A 82 6.89 10.46 26.06
C PRO A 82 7.04 10.72 24.56
N GLN A 83 5.93 10.65 23.82
CA GLN A 83 5.92 11.27 22.49
C GLN A 83 6.15 12.75 22.74
N ASP A 84 7.29 13.28 22.31
CA ASP A 84 7.48 14.73 22.27
C ASP A 84 6.33 15.29 21.43
N GLU A 85 5.37 15.93 22.11
CA GLU A 85 4.33 16.72 21.47
C GLU A 85 5.04 17.92 20.85
N GLU A 86 5.48 17.79 19.60
CA GLU A 86 5.86 18.94 18.77
C GLU A 86 4.62 19.82 18.57
N GLN A 87 4.55 20.90 19.35
CA GLN A 87 3.65 22.05 19.19
C GLN A 87 4.16 23.01 18.12
#